data_AF-A0A259TUA9-F1
#
_entry.id   AF-A0A259TUA9-F1
#
_cell.length_a   1.000
_cell.length_b   1.000
_cell.length_c   1.000
_cell.angle_alpha   90.00
_cell.angle_beta   90.00
_cell.angle_gamma   90.00
#
_symmetry.space_group_name_H-M   'P 1'
#
loop_
_entity.id
_entity.type
_entity.pdbx_description
1 polymer ?
#
loop_
_entity_poly.entity_id
_entity_poly.type
_entity_poly.pdbx_seq_one_letter_code
_entity_poly.pdbx_strand_id
1 'polypeptide(L)' 'MARSPLTVRRSPTGFVVHDPALEAEFGRHSLPLPFTPEASGEEVLAHLRRANPGREVRLADAPPTPSPQR' A
#
# COMPACT_ATOMS: atom_id res chain seq x y z
N MET A 1 3.95 -0.65 -19.10
CA MET A 1 3.56 0.53 -18.31
C MET A 1 3.79 0.20 -16.85
N ALA A 2 4.67 0.92 -16.16
CA ALA A 2 4.91 0.67 -14.74
C ALA A 2 3.67 1.11 -13.95
N ARG A 3 3.05 0.18 -13.22
CA ARG A 3 1.89 0.51 -12.35
C ARG A 3 2.42 1.24 -11.11
N SER A 4 1.73 2.31 -10.71
CA SER A 4 2.08 3.08 -9.51
C SER A 4 2.15 2.17 -8.27
N PRO A 5 3.13 2.39 -7.38
CA PRO A 5 3.30 1.58 -6.19
C PRO A 5 2.11 1.71 -5.25
N LEU A 6 1.80 0.63 -4.55
CA LEU A 6 0.81 0.59 -3.47
C LEU A 6 1.50 0.88 -2.15
N THR A 7 0.95 1.81 -1.38
CA THR A 7 1.49 2.20 -0.08
C THR A 7 0.54 1.77 1.02
N VAL A 8 0.98 0.91 1.93
CA VAL A 8 0.19 0.41 3.05
C VAL A 8 0.52 1.21 4.30
N ARG A 9 -0.49 1.71 5.01
CA ARG A 9 -0.31 2.42 6.27
C ARG A 9 -1.05 1.70 7.39
N ARG A 10 -0.41 1.59 8.55
CA ARG A 10 -1.06 1.08 9.77
C ARG A 10 -2.02 2.14 10.32
N SER A 11 -3.17 1.71 10.80
CA SER A 11 -4.13 2.54 11.52
C SER A 11 -4.52 1.86 12.85
N PRO A 12 -5.11 2.60 13.80
CA PRO A 12 -5.61 2.01 15.05
C PRO A 12 -6.66 0.90 14.83
N THR A 13 -7.32 0.88 13.68
CA THR A 13 -8.39 -0.06 13.33
C THR A 13 -7.94 -1.18 12.40
N GLY A 14 -6.68 -1.20 11.95
CA GLY A 14 -6.19 -2.19 10.99
C GLY A 14 -5.15 -1.61 10.04
N PHE A 15 -5.36 -1.85 8.74
CA PHE A 15 -4.47 -1.39 7.68
C PHE A 15 -5.25 -0.69 6.59
N VAL A 16 -4.66 0.37 6.02
CA VAL A 16 -5.20 1.05 4.84
C VAL A 16 -4.18 0.98 3.71
N VAL A 17 -4.66 0.81 2.48
CA VAL A 17 -3.82 0.93 1.29
C VAL A 17 -4.14 2.24 0.57
N HIS A 18 -3.09 2.96 0.22
CA HIS A 18 -3.12 4.10 -0.67
C HIS A 18 -2.75 3.61 -2.08
N ASP A 19 -3.66 3.84 -3.01
CA ASP A 19 -3.49 3.49 -4.42
C ASP A 19 -3.72 4.74 -5.28
N PRO A 20 -2.67 5.30 -5.90
CA PRO A 20 -2.79 6.47 -6.76
C PRO A 20 -3.72 6.26 -7.96
N ALA A 21 -3.85 5.02 -8.45
CA ALA A 21 -4.76 4.71 -9.55
C ALA A 21 -6.23 4.80 -9.10
N LEU A 22 -6.54 4.32 -7.89
CA LEU A 22 -7.88 4.47 -7.30
C LEU A 22 -8.19 5.92 -6.92
N GLU A 23 -7.18 6.69 -6.52
CA GLU A 23 -7.33 8.13 -6.31
C GLU A 23 -7.71 8.84 -7.60
N ALA A 24 -7.00 8.54 -8.69
CA ALA A 24 -7.29 9.13 -10.00
C ALA A 24 -8.67 8.71 -10.55
N GLU A 25 -9.09 7.46 -10.32
CA GLU A 25 -10.34 6.91 -10.86
C GLU A 25 -11.57 7.25 -10.00
N PHE A 26 -11.43 7.27 -8.67
CA PHE A 26 -12.55 7.38 -7.73
C PHE A 26 -12.46 8.55 -6.74
N GLY A 27 -11.39 9.36 -6.78
CA GLY A 27 -11.15 10.43 -5.81
C GLY A 27 -10.93 9.92 -4.37
N ARG A 28 -10.62 8.62 -4.20
CA ARG A 28 -10.39 8.00 -2.89
C ARG A 28 -8.92 7.78 -2.65
N HIS A 29 -8.39 8.44 -1.63
CA HIS A 29 -6.97 8.34 -1.27
C HIS A 29 -6.61 7.04 -0.54
N SER A 30 -7.54 6.36 0.12
CA SER A 30 -7.20 5.17 0.91
C SER A 30 -8.37 4.21 1.03
N LEU A 31 -8.09 2.92 0.95
CA LEU A 31 -9.07 1.85 1.18
C LEU A 31 -8.67 1.03 2.41
N PRO A 32 -9.63 0.66 3.28
CA PRO A 32 -9.35 -0.27 4.36
C PRO A 32 -9.07 -1.66 3.78
N LEU A 33 -8.07 -2.33 4.34
CA LEU A 33 -7.77 -3.72 4.03
C LEU A 33 -8.48 -4.65 5.03
N PRO A 34 -8.83 -5.88 4.62
CA PRO A 34 -9.51 -6.85 5.46
C PRO A 34 -8.56 -7.55 6.45
N PHE A 35 -7.68 -6.78 7.12
CA PHE A 35 -6.76 -7.27 8.13
C PHE A 35 -7.04 -6.63 9.47
N THR A 36 -6.96 -7.42 10.54
CA THR A 36 -7.01 -6.91 11.91
C THR A 36 -5.76 -6.08 12.21
N PRO A 37 -5.81 -5.16 13.19
CA PRO A 37 -4.62 -4.42 13.62
C PRO A 37 -3.50 -5.30 14.20
N GLU A 38 -3.83 -6.54 14.58
CA GLU A 38 -2.88 -7.54 15.08
C GLU A 38 -2.10 -8.23 13.95
N ALA A 39 -2.56 -8.14 12.69
CA ALA A 39 -1.88 -8.73 11.56
C ALA A 39 -0.48 -8.13 11.38
N SER A 40 0.48 -8.96 10.95
CA SER A 40 1.83 -8.48 10.68
C SER A 40 1.87 -7.69 9.37
N GLY A 41 2.72 -6.65 9.31
CA GLY A 41 2.92 -5.90 8.07
C GLY A 41 3.39 -6.78 6.91
N GLU A 42 4.17 -7.83 7.18
CA GLU A 42 4.63 -8.78 6.16
C GLU A 42 3.48 -9.59 5.56
N GLU A 43 2.53 -10.05 6.38
CA GLU A 43 1.34 -10.77 5.91
C GLU A 43 0.50 -9.88 4.98
N VAL A 44 0.30 -8.62 5.37
CA VAL A 44 -0.43 -7.63 4.57
C VAL A 44 0.27 -7.37 3.24
N LEU A 45 1.60 -7.21 3.26
CA LEU A 45 2.40 -7.02 2.04
C LEU A 45 2.37 -8.24 1.12
N ALA A 46 2.50 -9.45 1.68
CA ALA A 46 2.46 -10.68 0.92
C ALA A 46 1.11 -10.87 0.22
N HIS A 47 0.01 -10.60 0.93
CA HIS A 47 -1.33 -10.64 0.35
C HIS A 47 -1.48 -9.65 -0.81
N LEU A 48 -1.06 -8.39 -0.62
CA LEU A 48 -1.19 -7.37 -1.66
C LEU A 48 -0.33 -7.64 -2.88
N ARG A 49 0.90 -8.15 -2.70
CA ARG A 49 1.77 -8.57 -3.80
C ARG A 49 1.16 -9.72 -4.60
N ARG A 50 0.49 -10.65 -3.92
CA ARG A 50 -0.23 -11.75 -4.57
C ARG A 50 -1.45 -11.27 -5.34
N ALA A 51 -2.22 -10.33 -4.78
CA ALA A 51 -3.39 -9.74 -5.45
C ALA A 51 -3.01 -8.81 -6.61
N ASN A 52 -1.81 -8.22 -6.57
CA ASN A 52 -1.33 -7.24 -7.54
C ASN A 52 0.00 -7.66 -8.16
N PRO A 53 0.04 -8.74 -8.96
CA PRO A 53 1.26 -9.17 -9.62
C PRO A 53 1.79 -8.04 -10.50
N GLY A 54 3.07 -7.68 -10.31
CA GLY A 54 3.74 -6.61 -11.06
C GLY A 54 3.53 -5.19 -10.51
N ARG A 55 2.87 -5.04 -9.35
CA ARG A 55 2.88 -3.78 -8.61
C ARG A 55 3.86 -3.88 -7.44
N GLU A 56 4.64 -2.83 -7.26
CA GLU A 56 5.43 -2.70 -6.05
C GLU A 56 4.52 -2.35 -4.87
N VAL A 57 4.70 -3.01 -3.73
CA VAL A 57 3.93 -2.78 -2.51
C VAL A 57 4.89 -2.48 -1.37
N ARG A 58 4.68 -1.33 -0.71
CA ARG A 58 5.52 -0.79 0.35
C ARG A 58 4.69 -0.51 1.60
N LEU A 59 5.27 -0.66 2.78
CA LEU A 59 4.68 -0.21 4.04
C LEU A 59 5.18 1.20 4.33
N ALA A 60 4.28 2.13 4.64
CA ALA A 60 4.56 3.54 4.93
C ALA A 60 5.38 3.78 6.21
N ASP A 61 5.51 2.75 7.06
CA ASP A 61 6.44 2.73 8.20
C ASP A 61 7.91 2.68 7.76
N ALA A 62 8.18 2.24 6.53
CA ALA A 62 9.51 2.39 5.96
C ALA A 62 9.72 3.88 5.63
N PRO A 63 10.83 4.50 6.06
CA PRO A 63 11.15 5.87 5.67
C PRO A 63 11.08 5.97 4.14
N PRO A 64 10.64 7.11 3.58
CA PRO A 64 10.61 7.28 2.14
C PRO A 64 12.01 6.94 1.64
N THR A 65 12.15 5.87 0.85
CA THR A 65 13.39 5.64 0.11
C THR A 65 13.65 6.93 -0.64
N PRO A 66 14.76 7.64 -0.39
CA PRO A 66 15.03 8.87 -1.11
C PRO A 66 15.09 8.50 -2.58
N SER A 67 14.12 8.99 -3.36
CA SER A 67 14.22 8.94 -4.82
C SER A 67 15.51 9.67 -5.17
N PRO A 68 16.44 9.07 -5.94
CA PRO A 68 17.60 9.80 -6.43
C PRO A 68 17.08 10.93 -7.33
N GLN A 69 17.17 12.16 -6.82
CA GLN A 69 16.98 13.36 -7.64
C GLN A 69 18.11 13.33 -8.68
N ARG A 70 17.75 13.24 -9.97
CA ARG A 70 18.68 13.39 -11.09
C ARG A 70 18.77 14.84 -11.50
#